data_AF-A0A7K2EFY9-F1
#
_entry.id   AF-A0A7K2EFY9-F1
#
_cell.length_a   1.000
_cell.length_b   1.000
_cell.length_c   1.000
_cell.angle_alpha   90.00
_cell.angle_beta   90.00
_cell.angle_gamma   90.00
#
_symmetry.space_group_name_H-M   'P 1'
#
loop_
_entity.id
_entity.type
_entity.pdbx_description
1 polymer ?
#
loop_
_entity_poly.entity_id
_entity_poly.type
_entity_poly.pdbx_seq_one_letter_code
_entity_poly.pdbx_strand_id
1 'polypeptide(L)' 'EDFCEGCDRLRITADGNLKVCLFGRAEVNLRRAMRNSASDQKLLGMISTAVGEKHARHAGMHEIAASKNRPMITIGG' A
#
# COMPACT_ATOMS: atom_id res chain seq x y z
N GLU A 1 19.87 2.20 8.25
CA GLU A 1 19.53 3.31 7.33
C GLU A 1 18.07 3.23 6.93
N ASP A 2 17.39 4.37 6.93
CA ASP A 2 16.03 4.47 6.41
C ASP A 2 16.09 4.53 4.87
N PHE A 3 15.89 3.40 4.22
CA PHE A 3 15.91 3.29 2.75
C PHE A 3 14.67 3.92 2.07
N CYS A 4 13.88 4.71 2.79
CA CYS A 4 12.63 5.27 2.29
C CYS A 4 12.83 6.24 1.11
N GLU A 5 13.95 6.98 1.09
CA GLU A 5 14.24 7.98 0.05
C GLU A 5 14.28 7.39 -1.37
N GLY A 6 14.86 6.20 -1.52
CA GLY A 6 14.89 5.45 -2.78
C GLY A 6 13.85 4.33 -2.88
N CYS A 7 12.88 4.27 -1.96
CA CYS A 7 11.94 3.16 -1.93
C CYS A 7 10.92 3.27 -3.06
N ASP A 8 11.03 2.40 -4.05
CA ASP A 8 10.09 2.21 -5.16
C ASP A 8 9.13 1.04 -4.94
N ARG A 9 9.24 0.34 -3.80
CA ARG A 9 8.47 -0.86 -3.51
C ARG A 9 6.98 -0.57 -3.39
N LEU A 10 6.19 -1.38 -4.08
CA LEU A 10 4.75 -1.51 -3.97
C LEU A 10 4.42 -2.97 -3.66
N ARG A 11 3.36 -3.21 -2.89
CA ARG A 11 2.99 -4.56 -2.46
C ARG A 11 1.54 -4.86 -2.79
N ILE A 12 1.30 -6.05 -3.33
CA ILE A 12 -0.04 -6.65 -3.40
C ILE A 12 -0.15 -7.69 -2.28
N THR A 13 -1.15 -7.55 -1.43
CA THR A 13 -1.44 -8.49 -0.35
C THR A 13 -2.13 -9.76 -0.88
N ALA A 14 -2.15 -10.83 -0.08
CA ALA A 14 -2.78 -12.09 -0.47
C ALA A 14 -4.30 -11.98 -0.75
N ASP A 15 -4.98 -11.04 -0.10
CA ASP A 15 -6.39 -10.70 -0.35
C ASP A 15 -6.59 -9.74 -1.54
N GLY A 16 -5.50 -9.27 -2.16
CA GLY A 16 -5.51 -8.50 -3.39
C GLY A 16 -5.67 -6.99 -3.20
N ASN A 17 -5.20 -6.46 -2.06
CA ASN A 17 -5.07 -5.03 -1.84
C ASN A 17 -3.68 -4.53 -2.25
N LEU A 18 -3.60 -3.33 -2.80
CA LEU A 18 -2.37 -2.59 -3.04
C LEU A 18 -2.00 -1.79 -1.79
N LYS A 19 -0.76 -1.92 -1.34
CA LYS A 19 -0.15 -1.16 -0.25
C LYS A 19 1.12 -0.47 -0.76
N VAL A 20 1.23 0.84 -0.56
CA VAL A 20 2.34 1.65 -1.08
C VAL A 20 3.49 1.85 -0.09
N CYS A 21 3.27 1.47 1.17
CA CYS A 21 4.28 1.44 2.23
C CYS A 21 3.98 0.31 3.20
N LEU A 22 5.00 -0.44 3.63
CA LEU A 22 4.85 -1.53 4.61
C LEU A 22 4.17 -1.07 5.91
N PHE A 23 4.50 0.15 6.35
CA PHE A 23 4.00 0.74 7.59
C PHE A 23 2.85 1.74 7.39
N GLY A 24 2.43 1.98 6.14
CA GLY A 24 1.30 2.84 5.81
C GLY A 24 -0.03 2.11 5.96
N ARG A 25 -1.06 2.76 6.52
CA ARG A 25 -2.36 2.12 6.80
C ARG A 25 -3.24 1.99 5.55
N ALA A 26 -3.06 2.87 4.57
CA ALA A 26 -3.85 2.92 3.37
C ALA A 26 -3.65 1.66 2.51
N GLU A 27 -4.76 1.10 2.05
CA GLU A 27 -4.82 -0.09 1.19
C GLU A 27 -5.93 0.11 0.14
N VAL A 28 -5.65 -0.26 -1.12
CA VAL A 28 -6.61 -0.13 -2.23
C VAL A 28 -6.98 -1.52 -2.74
N ASN A 29 -8.27 -1.87 -2.70
CA ASN A 29 -8.73 -3.21 -3.10
C ASN A 29 -8.83 -3.34 -4.64
N LEU A 30 -7.71 -3.69 -5.28
CA LEU A 30 -7.62 -3.90 -6.72
C LEU A 30 -8.39 -5.15 -7.16
N ARG A 31 -8.34 -6.23 -6.37
CA ARG A 31 -9.05 -7.49 -6.68
C ARG A 31 -10.55 -7.26 -6.88
N ARG A 32 -11.18 -6.45 -6.02
CA ARG A 32 -12.61 -6.10 -6.15
C ARG A 32 -12.85 -5.27 -7.40
N ALA A 33 -12.01 -4.28 -7.69
CA ALA A 33 -12.15 -3.48 -8.90
C ALA A 33 -12.07 -4.34 -10.17
N MET A 34 -11.09 -5.24 -10.24
CA MET A 34 -10.93 -6.18 -11.37
C MET A 34 -12.13 -7.13 -11.49
N ARG A 35 -12.62 -7.69 -10.39
CA ARG A 35 -13.80 -8.58 -10.38
C ARG A 35 -15.10 -7.89 -10.76
N ASN A 36 -15.15 -6.57 -10.61
CA ASN A 36 -16.27 -5.72 -11.05
C ASN A 36 -16.06 -5.19 -12.48
N SER A 37 -15.17 -5.81 -13.26
CA SER A 37 -14.87 -5.45 -14.65
C SER A 37 -14.44 -3.99 -14.82
N ALA A 38 -13.68 -3.44 -13.86
CA ALA A 38 -13.05 -2.14 -14.04
C ALA A 38 -12.12 -2.15 -15.26
N SER A 39 -12.16 -1.09 -16.06
CA SER A 39 -11.23 -0.92 -17.18
C SER A 39 -9.81 -0.69 -16.70
N ASP A 40 -8.82 -0.97 -17.55
CA ASP A 40 -7.41 -0.73 -17.27
C ASP A 40 -7.13 0.74 -16.95
N GLN A 41 -7.81 1.67 -17.63
CA GLN A 41 -7.71 3.11 -17.32
C GLN A 41 -8.15 3.43 -15.88
N LYS A 42 -9.23 2.78 -15.41
CA LYS A 42 -9.71 2.96 -14.04
C LYS A 42 -8.75 2.35 -13.03
N LEU A 43 -8.22 1.15 -13.31
CA LEU A 43 -7.21 0.51 -12.47
C LEU A 43 -5.94 1.35 -12.40
N LEU A 44 -5.46 1.88 -13.53
CA LEU A 44 -4.32 2.77 -13.60
C LEU A 44 -4.56 4.02 -12.75
N GLY A 45 -5.73 4.66 -12.86
CA GLY A 45 -6.09 5.80 -12.02
C GLY A 45 -6.05 5.47 -10.52
N MET A 46 -6.62 4.33 -10.11
CA MET A 46 -6.59 3.89 -8.71
C MET A 46 -5.15 3.65 -8.21
N ILE A 47 -4.30 3.04 -9.02
CA ILE A 47 -2.90 2.77 -8.70
C ILE A 47 -2.12 4.09 -8.62
N SER A 48 -2.27 4.97 -9.61
CA SER A 48 -1.60 6.28 -9.65
C SER A 48 -1.97 7.16 -8.47
N THR A 49 -3.25 7.20 -8.07
CA THR A 49 -3.68 7.92 -6.86
C THR A 49 -3.01 7.32 -5.61
N ALA A 50 -3.05 5.98 -5.45
CA ALA A 50 -2.43 5.34 -4.30
C ALA A 50 -0.91 5.61 -4.21
N VAL A 51 -0.21 5.55 -5.34
CA VAL A 51 1.23 5.84 -5.42
C VAL A 51 1.51 7.31 -5.14
N GLY A 52 0.66 8.23 -5.62
CA GLY A 52 0.78 9.66 -5.33
C GLY A 52 0.58 10.01 -3.85
N GLU A 53 -0.18 9.20 -3.12
CA GLU A 53 -0.37 9.32 -1.66
C GLU A 53 0.80 8.70 -0.86
N LYS A 54 1.80 8.09 -1.52
CA LYS A 54 2.95 7.52 -0.83
C LYS A 54 3.77 8.62 -0.15
N HIS A 55 3.76 8.61 1.18
CA HIS A 55 4.59 9.49 1.98
C HIS A 55 6.09 9.24 1.74
N ALA A 56 6.89 10.30 1.83
CA ALA A 56 8.35 10.24 1.66
C ALA A 56 9.05 9.30 2.65
N ARG A 57 8.46 9.08 3.82
CA ARG A 57 8.91 8.12 4.84
C ARG A 57 7.74 7.69 5.72
N HIS A 58 7.88 6.54 6.36
CA HIS A 58 6.95 6.14 7.42
C HIS A 58 7.20 6.95 8.71
N ALA A 59 6.23 6.95 9.62
CA ALA A 59 6.39 7.53 10.95
C ALA A 59 7.48 6.82 11.77
N GLY A 60 7.85 7.38 12.93
CA GLY A 60 8.78 6.70 13.84
C GLY A 60 8.25 5.33 14.31
N MET A 61 9.14 4.39 14.63
CA MET A 61 8.74 3.03 15.02
C MET A 61 7.79 2.99 16.22
N HIS A 62 7.97 3.90 17.19
CA HIS A 62 7.07 4.02 18.34
C HIS A 62 5.65 4.44 17.94
N GLU A 63 5.52 5.37 16.99
CA GLU A 63 4.22 5.80 16.45
C GLU A 63 3.57 4.70 15.62
N ILE A 64 4.37 3.97 14.83
CA ILE A 64 3.88 2.82 14.04
C ILE A 64 3.35 1.73 14.97
N ALA A 65 4.05 1.44 16.07
CA ALA A 65 3.61 0.46 17.05
C ALA A 65 2.29 0.86 17.73
N ALA A 66 2.05 2.16 17.93
CA ALA A 66 0.80 2.69 18.47
C ALA A 66 -0.32 2.85 17.41
N SER A 67 0.02 2.77 16.12
CA SER A 67 -0.91 2.93 15.00
C SER A 67 -1.67 1.65 14.70
N LYS A 68 -2.97 1.75 14.35
CA LYS A 68 -3.72 0.60 13.80
C LYS A 68 -3.34 0.37 12.34
N ASN A 69 -2.16 -0.19 12.10
CA ASN A 69 -1.76 -0.71 10.80
C ASN A 69 -1.93 -2.23 10.77
N ARG A 70 -2.07 -2.79 9.56
CA ARG A 70 -2.16 -4.22 9.36
C ARG A 70 -0.82 -4.88 9.71
N PRO A 71 -0.78 -5.97 10.52
CA PRO A 71 0.47 -6.62 10.90
C PRO A 71 1.21 -7.18 9.68
N MET A 72 2.55 -7.13 9.69
CA MET A 72 3.38 -7.58 8.55
C MET A 72 3.14 -9.06 8.17
N ILE A 73 2.84 -9.91 9.16
CA ILE A 73 2.51 -11.33 8.94
C ILE A 73 1.25 -11.53 8.06
N THR A 74 0.38 -10.53 7.97
CA THR A 74 -0.90 -10.61 7.23
C THR A 74 -0.86 -10.01 5.81
N ILE A 75 0.27 -9.41 5.41
CA ILE A 75 0.39 -8.69 4.12
C ILE A 75 1.30 -9.40 3.11
N GLY A 76 1.68 -10.66 3.40
CA GLY A 76 2.58 -11.47 2.56
C GLY A 76 4.06 -11.16 2.84
N GLY A 77 4.92 -12.18 2.67
CA GLY A 77 6.38 -12.10 2.85
C GLY A 77 7.08 -11.41 1.70
#